data_AF-A0A663EY46-F1
#
_entry.id   AF-A0A663EY46-F1
#
_cell.length_a   1.000
_cell.length_b   1.000
_cell.length_c   1.000
_cell.angle_alpha   90.00
_cell.angle_beta   90.00
_cell.angle_gamma   90.00
#
_symmetry.space_group_name_H-M   'P 1'
#
loop_
_entity.id
_entity.type
_entity.pdbx_description
1 polymer ?
#
loop_
_entity_poly.entity_id
_entity_poly.type
_entity_poly.pdbx_seq_one_letter_code
_entity_poly.pdbx_strand_id
1 'polypeptide(L)'
;MVSGATGTRDNRRQADAHMCQEDATSPGLHGASVSALHSPAFPPRPPARRKRYTITPGHLKWDHFNLTYKILSFPRNLINARDTRKGLAAAFRMWSEVSPFSFREVPRHVASDLKIGFYSINHTDCLESLIHHCFDGTTGELAHAFFPPNGEIHFDDHEYWILGNTRFSWKKGVWLTDLVHVAAHEIGHALGLMHSLNPNALMHINATLTGKKTISQDEVWGIHRLYGCKDRLFMCPSWAQKGFCEKRRKLMKKHCPSTCDFCYEFPFPTVPPTLPPPRTKTKTVSEGRNVTFRCGQKIIHKKGKVYWYKDKELLEYSYPGYLSLNEDHMSIIANAINEGTYTCIVKKKERILTTYSWRIRLKH
;
A
#
# COMPACT_ATOMS: atom_id res chain seq x y z
N MET A 1 -55.33 27.31 25.02
CA MET A 1 -55.81 28.57 24.39
C MET A 1 -54.79 28.99 23.34
N VAL A 2 -55.30 29.39 22.18
CA VAL A 2 -54.62 29.48 20.88
C VAL A 2 -54.09 30.90 20.63
N SER A 3 -52.92 31.02 19.99
CA SER A 3 -52.55 31.94 18.89
C SER A 3 -51.03 31.94 18.74
N GLY A 4 -50.38 31.94 17.58
CA GLY A 4 -50.80 31.96 16.18
C GLY A 4 -49.54 31.72 15.33
N ALA A 5 -49.70 31.09 14.17
CA ALA A 5 -48.63 30.58 13.33
C ALA A 5 -48.03 31.65 12.40
N THR A 6 -46.72 31.55 12.13
CA THR A 6 -46.13 31.79 10.81
C THR A 6 -44.86 30.96 10.68
N GLY A 7 -44.83 30.08 9.67
CA GLY A 7 -43.70 29.22 9.38
C GLY A 7 -42.55 29.99 8.74
N THR A 8 -41.33 29.57 9.02
CA THR A 8 -40.17 29.76 8.15
C THR A 8 -39.19 28.62 8.43
N ARG A 9 -39.00 27.76 7.42
CA ARG A 9 -37.87 26.83 7.33
C ARG A 9 -36.66 27.64 6.85
N ASP A 10 -35.62 27.70 7.66
CA ASP A 10 -34.31 28.27 7.30
C ASP A 10 -33.32 27.09 7.14
N ASN A 11 -32.93 26.61 5.96
CA ASN A 11 -32.06 27.15 4.89
C ASN A 11 -30.55 26.84 5.09
N ARG A 12 -30.04 25.90 4.29
CA ARG A 12 -28.70 25.92 3.67
C ARG A 12 -28.72 24.92 2.51
N ARG A 13 -29.29 25.36 1.37
CA ARG A 13 -28.60 25.96 0.22
C ARG A 13 -27.62 25.00 -0.46
N GLN A 14 -28.21 24.18 -1.31
CA GLN A 14 -27.66 23.76 -2.59
C GLN A 14 -27.75 24.96 -3.55
N ALA A 15 -26.67 25.28 -4.24
CA ALA A 15 -26.70 26.23 -5.35
C ALA A 15 -25.57 25.89 -6.33
N ASP A 16 -25.99 25.41 -7.50
CA ASP A 16 -25.21 25.31 -8.72
C ASP A 16 -25.08 26.68 -9.42
N ALA A 17 -23.98 26.79 -10.17
CA ALA A 17 -23.78 27.47 -11.45
C ALA A 17 -24.06 28.99 -11.62
N HIS A 18 -23.05 29.67 -12.18
CA HIS A 18 -23.12 30.59 -13.34
C HIS A 18 -21.65 31.00 -13.66
N MET A 19 -21.18 31.32 -14.86
CA MET A 19 -21.60 31.21 -16.27
C MET A 19 -20.50 31.97 -17.04
N CYS A 20 -20.04 31.48 -18.18
CA CYS A 20 -19.55 32.35 -19.25
C CYS A 20 -19.97 31.71 -20.57
N GLN A 21 -20.88 32.40 -21.27
CA GLN A 21 -21.38 32.12 -22.61
C GLN A 21 -20.25 31.83 -23.61
N GLU A 22 -20.48 30.84 -24.46
CA GLU A 22 -20.05 30.87 -25.86
C GLU A 22 -21.29 31.12 -26.71
N ASP A 23 -21.15 32.03 -27.68
CA ASP A 23 -22.14 32.29 -28.70
C ASP A 23 -21.51 32.07 -30.07
N ALA A 24 -22.34 31.62 -31.01
CA ALA A 24 -22.19 31.67 -32.47
C ALA A 24 -21.37 30.59 -33.25
N THR A 25 -22.13 29.64 -33.81
CA THR A 25 -22.26 29.36 -35.27
C THR A 25 -21.30 28.37 -35.96
N SER A 26 -21.89 27.30 -36.53
CA SER A 26 -21.39 26.47 -37.66
C SER A 26 -22.14 26.86 -38.96
N PRO A 27 -21.94 26.29 -40.18
CA PRO A 27 -20.89 25.38 -40.72
C PRO A 27 -20.40 25.78 -42.16
N GLY A 28 -19.45 24.99 -42.73
CA GLY A 28 -19.25 24.84 -44.18
C GLY A 28 -17.77 24.67 -44.55
N LEU A 29 -17.32 23.95 -45.59
CA LEU A 29 -17.88 23.02 -46.58
C LEU A 29 -16.64 22.48 -47.34
N HIS A 30 -16.71 21.21 -47.77
CA HIS A 30 -15.98 20.55 -48.87
C HIS A 30 -14.44 20.48 -48.91
N GLY A 31 -13.94 19.29 -49.28
CA GLY A 31 -12.74 19.20 -50.13
C GLY A 31 -11.90 17.94 -50.03
N ALA A 32 -12.22 16.97 -50.90
CA ALA A 32 -11.29 16.06 -51.59
C ALA A 32 -10.52 14.96 -50.81
N SER A 33 -10.95 13.74 -51.14
CA SER A 33 -10.28 12.45 -51.08
C SER A 33 -8.85 12.45 -51.62
N VAL A 34 -7.95 11.77 -50.90
CA VAL A 34 -6.81 11.06 -51.51
C VAL A 34 -6.67 9.71 -50.83
N SER A 35 -6.89 8.65 -51.61
CA SER A 35 -6.65 7.25 -51.25
C SER A 35 -5.19 7.02 -50.89
N ALA A 36 -4.92 6.52 -49.68
CA ALA A 36 -3.62 5.98 -49.30
C ALA A 36 -3.80 4.59 -48.68
N LEU A 37 -2.95 3.68 -49.14
CA LEU A 37 -2.98 2.25 -48.96
C LEU A 37 -3.18 1.78 -47.51
N HIS A 38 -3.93 0.67 -47.41
CA HIS A 38 -4.06 -0.17 -46.23
C HIS A 38 -2.69 -0.59 -45.68
N SER A 39 -2.34 -0.08 -44.50
CA SER A 39 -1.48 -0.79 -43.55
C SER A 39 -2.39 -1.32 -42.45
N PRO A 40 -2.33 -2.60 -42.06
CA PRO A 40 -3.12 -3.08 -40.93
C PRO A 40 -2.61 -2.38 -39.67
N ALA A 41 -3.40 -1.43 -39.17
CA ALA A 41 -3.16 -0.78 -37.90
C ALA A 41 -3.16 -1.86 -36.82
N PHE A 42 -2.00 -2.11 -36.21
CA PHE A 42 -1.94 -2.86 -34.96
C PHE A 42 -2.92 -2.20 -33.98
N PRO A 43 -3.80 -2.98 -33.31
CA PRO A 43 -4.73 -2.41 -32.35
C PRO A 43 -3.93 -1.65 -31.27
N PRO A 44 -4.45 -0.52 -30.77
CA PRO A 44 -3.80 0.22 -29.69
C PRO A 44 -3.55 -0.74 -28.52
N ARG A 45 -2.28 -0.84 -28.10
CA ARG A 45 -1.90 -1.65 -26.94
C ARG A 45 -2.78 -1.25 -25.76
N PRO A 46 -3.42 -2.22 -25.06
CA PRO A 46 -4.19 -1.89 -23.87
C PRO A 46 -3.30 -1.15 -22.87
N PRO A 47 -3.82 -0.15 -22.15
CA PRO A 47 -3.04 0.61 -21.19
C PRO A 47 -2.43 -0.35 -20.16
N ALA A 48 -1.12 -0.28 -20.00
CA ALA A 48 -0.39 -1.06 -19.01
C ALA A 48 -1.00 -0.81 -17.63
N ARG A 49 -1.53 -1.87 -17.00
CA ARG A 49 -2.02 -1.78 -15.63
C ARG A 49 -0.83 -1.62 -14.71
N ARG A 50 -0.73 -0.47 -14.04
CA ARG A 50 0.26 -0.20 -12.99
C ARG A 50 0.25 -1.33 -11.97
N LYS A 51 1.44 -1.78 -11.54
CA LYS A 51 1.58 -2.59 -10.33
C LYS A 51 0.94 -1.83 -9.18
N ARG A 52 0.11 -2.53 -8.39
CA ARG A 52 -0.66 -1.96 -7.29
C ARG A 52 -0.05 -2.31 -5.93
N TYR A 53 0.80 -3.34 -5.88
CA TYR A 53 1.59 -3.71 -4.71
C TYR A 53 2.87 -2.88 -4.69
N THR A 54 3.18 -2.32 -3.52
CA THR A 54 4.44 -1.60 -3.29
C THR A 54 5.28 -2.49 -2.36
N ILE A 55 6.48 -2.88 -2.80
CA ILE A 55 7.45 -3.60 -1.97
C ILE A 55 8.39 -2.56 -1.38
N THR A 56 8.89 -2.76 -0.16
CA THR A 56 9.92 -1.88 0.39
C THR A 56 11.10 -1.78 -0.56
N PRO A 57 11.42 -0.59 -1.06
CA PRO A 57 12.70 -0.37 -1.69
C PRO A 57 13.87 -0.78 -0.77
N GLY A 58 14.87 -1.42 -1.38
CA GLY A 58 15.91 -2.17 -0.66
C GLY A 58 15.61 -3.66 -0.47
N HIS A 59 14.41 -4.14 -0.80
CA HIS A 59 13.98 -5.53 -0.57
C HIS A 59 14.19 -5.97 0.89
N LEU A 60 13.86 -5.08 1.84
CA LEU A 60 13.90 -5.38 3.28
C LEU A 60 13.03 -6.60 3.56
N LYS A 61 13.70 -7.72 3.85
CA LYS A 61 13.07 -9.03 3.92
C LYS A 61 13.79 -9.89 4.94
N TRP A 62 13.06 -10.86 5.47
CA TRP A 62 13.66 -11.95 6.25
C TRP A 62 14.46 -12.88 5.33
N ASP A 63 15.57 -13.40 5.83
CA ASP A 63 16.42 -14.40 5.15
C ASP A 63 16.02 -15.85 5.50
N HIS A 64 15.10 -16.01 6.44
CA HIS A 64 14.55 -17.29 6.86
C HIS A 64 13.01 -17.23 6.95
N PHE A 65 12.37 -18.40 6.95
CA PHE A 65 10.90 -18.50 6.91
C PHE A 65 10.25 -18.91 8.24
N ASN A 66 11.03 -19.37 9.22
CA ASN A 66 10.51 -19.80 10.51
C ASN A 66 10.66 -18.65 11.50
N LEU A 67 9.72 -17.69 11.44
CA LEU A 67 9.78 -16.50 12.29
C LEU A 67 9.21 -16.80 13.68
N THR A 68 9.88 -16.26 14.68
CA THR A 68 9.44 -16.28 16.06
C THR A 68 8.88 -14.92 16.43
N TYR A 69 7.82 -14.89 17.23
CA TYR A 69 7.26 -13.64 17.75
C TYR A 69 7.07 -13.71 19.27
N LYS A 70 7.13 -12.57 19.94
CA LYS A 70 6.75 -12.46 21.35
C LYS A 70 5.83 -11.28 21.59
N ILE A 71 4.99 -11.41 22.61
CA ILE A 71 4.07 -10.36 23.04
C ILE A 71 4.65 -9.70 24.30
N LEU A 72 4.96 -8.41 24.18
CA LEU A 72 5.62 -7.60 25.20
C LEU A 72 4.64 -7.04 26.23
N SER A 73 3.42 -6.70 25.79
CA SER A 73 2.31 -6.17 26.59
C SER A 73 0.97 -6.58 25.96
N PHE A 74 -0.14 -6.37 26.68
CA PHE A 74 -1.50 -6.72 26.24
C PHE A 74 -2.43 -5.51 26.37
N PRO A 75 -3.52 -5.44 25.58
CA PRO A 75 -4.54 -4.41 25.72
C PRO A 75 -5.09 -4.34 27.13
N ARG A 76 -5.30 -3.13 27.66
CA ARG A 76 -5.86 -2.95 29.01
C ARG A 76 -7.38 -2.75 29.06
N ASN A 77 -8.02 -2.48 27.91
CA ASN A 77 -9.40 -1.99 27.88
C ASN A 77 -10.49 -3.08 27.89
N LEU A 78 -10.59 -3.89 26.82
CA LEU A 78 -11.76 -4.76 26.58
C LEU A 78 -11.45 -6.24 26.41
N ILE A 79 -10.32 -6.59 25.79
CA ILE A 79 -9.94 -7.99 25.54
C ILE A 79 -8.81 -8.39 26.50
N ASN A 80 -8.88 -9.64 26.96
CA ASN A 80 -7.86 -10.22 27.83
C ASN A 80 -6.70 -10.83 27.02
N ALA A 81 -5.62 -11.20 27.71
CA ALA A 81 -4.43 -11.76 27.07
C ALA A 81 -4.66 -13.06 26.28
N ARG A 82 -5.68 -13.87 26.62
CA ARG A 82 -6.03 -15.08 25.87
C ARG A 82 -6.68 -14.73 24.53
N ASP A 83 -7.61 -13.79 24.53
CA ASP A 83 -8.28 -13.32 23.32
C ASP A 83 -7.33 -12.53 22.41
N THR A 84 -6.42 -11.72 22.98
CA THR A 84 -5.35 -11.07 22.22
C THR A 84 -4.48 -12.09 21.48
N ARG A 85 -3.99 -13.13 22.17
CA ARG A 85 -3.21 -14.22 21.53
C ARG A 85 -4.00 -14.89 20.42
N LYS A 86 -5.29 -15.18 20.66
CA LYS A 86 -6.17 -15.77 19.64
C LYS A 86 -6.28 -14.88 18.40
N GLY A 87 -6.42 -13.57 18.59
CA GLY A 87 -6.49 -12.59 17.50
C GLY A 87 -5.19 -12.52 16.69
N LEU A 88 -4.05 -12.39 17.36
CA LEU A 88 -2.74 -12.34 16.72
C LEU A 88 -2.42 -13.65 15.98
N ALA A 89 -2.71 -14.81 16.58
CA ALA A 89 -2.54 -16.10 15.93
C ALA A 89 -3.40 -16.24 14.66
N ALA A 90 -4.61 -15.69 14.66
CA ALA A 90 -5.45 -15.65 13.46
C ALA A 90 -4.85 -14.76 12.36
N ALA A 91 -4.30 -13.59 12.71
CA ALA A 91 -3.64 -12.70 11.77
C ALA A 91 -2.37 -13.32 11.17
N PHE A 92 -1.51 -13.94 12.00
CA PHE A 92 -0.35 -14.70 11.51
C PHE A 92 -0.74 -15.86 10.60
N ARG A 93 -1.83 -16.55 10.93
CA ARG A 93 -2.34 -17.64 10.11
C ARG A 93 -2.68 -17.17 8.71
N MET A 94 -3.30 -16.00 8.55
CA MET A 94 -3.63 -15.44 7.23
C MET A 94 -2.38 -15.36 6.34
N TRP A 95 -1.26 -14.86 6.86
CA TRP A 95 0.00 -14.77 6.13
C TRP A 95 0.68 -16.13 5.90
N SER A 96 0.70 -17.01 6.90
CA SER A 96 1.29 -18.36 6.76
C SER A 96 0.56 -19.21 5.71
N GLU A 97 -0.74 -18.96 5.49
CA GLU A 97 -1.46 -19.68 4.45
C GLU A 97 -0.97 -19.26 3.06
N VAL A 98 -0.68 -17.98 2.81
CA VAL A 98 -0.35 -17.49 1.47
C VAL A 98 1.15 -17.40 1.17
N SER A 99 2.01 -17.75 2.13
CA SER A 99 3.46 -17.57 2.03
C SER A 99 4.25 -18.78 2.54
N PRO A 100 5.57 -18.85 2.31
CA PRO A 100 6.44 -19.87 2.89
C PRO A 100 6.62 -19.79 4.42
N PHE A 101 6.10 -18.73 5.07
CA PHE A 101 6.38 -18.45 6.47
C PHE A 101 5.64 -19.39 7.44
N SER A 102 6.34 -19.76 8.51
CA SER A 102 5.75 -20.27 9.73
C SER A 102 6.02 -19.30 10.86
N PHE A 103 5.07 -19.21 11.80
CA PHE A 103 5.14 -18.30 12.94
C PHE A 103 5.00 -19.07 14.24
N ARG A 104 5.85 -18.77 15.22
CA ARG A 104 5.80 -19.39 16.54
C ARG A 104 5.92 -18.35 17.65
N GLU A 105 4.95 -18.32 18.56
CA GLU A 105 5.05 -17.54 19.80
C GLU A 105 6.17 -18.10 20.68
N VAL A 106 7.03 -17.23 21.21
CA VAL A 106 8.04 -17.57 22.21
C VAL A 106 7.86 -16.75 23.48
N PRO A 107 8.32 -17.24 24.65
CA PRO A 107 8.25 -16.50 25.90
C PRO A 107 8.98 -15.14 25.82
N ARG A 108 8.52 -14.16 26.59
CA ARG A 108 9.02 -12.76 26.55
C ARG A 108 10.52 -12.61 26.76
N HIS A 109 11.13 -13.50 27.56
CA HIS A 109 12.56 -13.49 27.87
C HIS A 109 13.44 -14.09 26.77
N VAL A 110 12.84 -14.76 25.78
CA VAL A 110 13.57 -15.34 24.64
C VAL A 110 13.72 -14.26 23.55
N ALA A 111 14.81 -14.30 22.80
CA ALA A 111 14.98 -13.49 21.60
C ALA A 111 13.93 -13.90 20.55
N SER A 112 13.45 -12.95 19.76
CA SER A 112 12.46 -13.21 18.72
C SER A 112 12.65 -12.25 17.55
N ASP A 113 12.22 -12.68 16.37
CA ASP A 113 12.29 -11.89 15.13
C ASP A 113 11.27 -10.76 15.15
N LEU A 114 10.05 -11.06 15.60
CA LEU A 114 8.96 -10.11 15.72
C LEU A 114 8.68 -9.79 17.19
N LYS A 115 8.45 -8.52 17.51
CA LYS A 115 8.06 -8.10 18.87
C LYS A 115 6.77 -7.30 18.79
N ILE A 116 5.77 -7.73 19.54
CA ILE A 116 4.44 -7.15 19.48
C ILE A 116 4.12 -6.51 20.81
N GLY A 117 3.71 -5.24 20.83
CA GLY A 117 3.33 -4.54 22.04
C GLY A 117 2.13 -3.64 21.86
N PHE A 118 1.38 -3.45 22.94
CA PHE A 118 0.32 -2.47 23.10
C PHE A 118 0.85 -1.35 24.00
N TYR A 119 0.83 -0.12 23.52
CA TYR A 119 1.47 1.01 24.17
C TYR A 119 0.55 2.24 24.25
N SER A 120 0.78 3.08 25.26
CA SER A 120 0.22 4.43 25.30
C SER A 120 0.88 5.35 24.26
N ILE A 121 0.29 6.54 24.04
CA ILE A 121 0.82 7.67 23.25
C ILE A 121 2.35 7.71 23.23
N ASN A 122 2.99 8.04 24.36
CA ASN A 122 4.44 8.04 24.48
C ASN A 122 4.94 6.61 24.72
N HIS A 123 5.74 6.09 23.79
CA HIS A 123 6.24 4.73 23.86
C HIS A 123 7.59 4.53 23.18
N THR A 124 8.36 3.59 23.73
CA THR A 124 9.74 3.26 23.33
C THR A 124 10.58 4.52 23.08
N ASP A 125 11.07 4.77 21.87
CA ASP A 125 11.92 5.91 21.48
C ASP A 125 11.17 6.99 20.69
N CYS A 126 9.83 7.01 20.70
CA CYS A 126 9.03 7.85 19.79
C CYS A 126 9.21 9.37 19.97
N LEU A 127 9.68 9.82 21.13
CA LEU A 127 9.95 11.25 21.40
C LEU A 127 11.32 11.70 20.86
N GLU A 128 12.23 10.77 20.62
CA GLU A 128 13.62 11.03 20.24
C GLU A 128 13.88 10.65 18.78
N SER A 129 13.09 9.74 18.24
CA SER A 129 13.23 9.20 16.88
C SER A 129 12.59 10.10 15.83
N LEU A 130 13.30 10.33 14.73
CA LEU A 130 12.77 11.05 13.55
C LEU A 130 11.89 10.18 12.66
N ILE A 131 11.89 8.85 12.87
CA ILE A 131 11.23 7.86 12.01
C ILE A 131 10.22 6.99 12.77
N HIS A 132 10.17 7.11 14.09
CA HIS A 132 9.19 6.44 14.94
C HIS A 132 8.39 7.52 15.67
N HIS A 133 7.13 7.67 15.29
CA HIS A 133 6.23 8.67 15.85
C HIS A 133 5.36 8.08 16.96
N CYS A 134 4.99 8.93 17.93
CA CYS A 134 4.13 8.54 19.04
C CYS A 134 2.66 8.39 18.58
N PHE A 135 1.88 7.57 19.28
CA PHE A 135 0.44 7.45 19.00
C PHE A 135 -0.32 8.73 19.37
N ASP A 136 -1.53 8.89 18.83
CA ASP A 136 -2.38 10.07 19.00
C ASP A 136 -3.61 9.83 19.88
N GLY A 137 -3.82 8.61 20.37
CA GLY A 137 -4.96 8.23 21.19
C GLY A 137 -6.12 7.69 20.35
N THR A 138 -7.35 7.79 20.86
CA THR A 138 -8.50 7.08 20.27
C THR A 138 -8.87 7.51 18.84
N THR A 139 -9.21 6.53 17.99
CA THR A 139 -9.72 6.59 16.60
C THR A 139 -8.69 6.97 15.52
N GLY A 140 -7.57 7.60 15.88
CA GLY A 140 -6.56 8.08 14.94
C GLY A 140 -5.67 6.95 14.41
N GLU A 141 -4.41 6.93 14.83
CA GLU A 141 -3.48 5.88 14.48
C GLU A 141 -3.71 4.62 15.33
N LEU A 142 -4.15 3.55 14.66
CA LEU A 142 -4.49 2.30 15.35
C LEU A 142 -3.25 1.49 15.76
N ALA A 143 -2.23 1.50 14.90
CA ALA A 143 -1.02 0.71 15.03
C ALA A 143 0.02 1.16 13.98
N HIS A 144 1.28 0.76 14.18
CA HIS A 144 2.30 0.80 13.15
C HIS A 144 3.27 -0.39 13.30
N ALA A 145 4.04 -0.65 12.25
CA ALA A 145 5.04 -1.70 12.24
C ALA A 145 6.32 -1.28 11.53
N PHE A 146 7.41 -1.92 11.94
CA PHE A 146 8.74 -1.75 11.37
C PHE A 146 9.06 -2.90 10.42
N PHE A 147 9.64 -2.54 9.28
CA PHE A 147 10.07 -3.51 8.27
C PHE A 147 11.17 -4.45 8.78
N PRO A 148 11.37 -5.62 8.13
CA PRO A 148 12.52 -6.48 8.43
C PRO A 148 13.86 -5.73 8.30
N PRO A 149 14.88 -6.06 9.11
CA PRO A 149 14.89 -7.09 10.15
C PRO A 149 14.44 -6.58 11.53
N ASN A 150 13.89 -5.36 11.63
CA ASN A 150 13.46 -4.81 12.92
C ASN A 150 12.24 -5.57 13.47
N GLY A 151 11.17 -5.69 12.67
CA GLY A 151 10.06 -6.60 12.97
C GLY A 151 9.20 -6.22 14.19
N GLU A 152 9.33 -5.00 14.71
CA GLU A 152 8.49 -4.51 15.80
C GLU A 152 7.11 -4.09 15.30
N ILE A 153 6.07 -4.42 16.06
CA ILE A 153 4.67 -4.08 15.78
C ILE A 153 4.08 -3.46 17.04
N HIS A 154 3.64 -2.22 16.94
CA HIS A 154 3.07 -1.45 18.03
C HIS A 154 1.58 -1.22 17.76
N PHE A 155 0.75 -1.46 18.75
CA PHE A 155 -0.69 -1.16 18.73
C PHE A 155 -0.97 -0.05 19.76
N ASP A 156 -1.83 0.92 19.41
CA ASP A 156 -2.25 1.93 20.40
C ASP A 156 -3.20 1.29 21.42
N ASP A 157 -2.81 1.34 22.69
CA ASP A 157 -3.56 0.81 23.82
C ASP A 157 -4.69 1.76 24.28
N HIS A 158 -4.80 2.96 23.70
CA HIS A 158 -5.99 3.80 23.85
C HIS A 158 -7.15 3.32 22.98
N GLU A 159 -6.88 2.48 21.97
CA GLU A 159 -7.93 1.90 21.15
C GLU A 159 -8.74 0.83 21.89
N TYR A 160 -9.99 0.70 21.48
CA TYR A 160 -10.91 -0.28 22.04
C TYR A 160 -10.91 -1.55 21.20
N TRP A 161 -9.87 -2.37 21.40
CA TRP A 161 -9.68 -3.62 20.69
C TRP A 161 -10.77 -4.66 20.97
N ILE A 162 -11.26 -5.31 19.92
CA ILE A 162 -12.19 -6.43 19.97
C ILE A 162 -11.76 -7.55 19.02
N LEU A 163 -12.31 -8.75 19.24
CA LEU A 163 -12.31 -9.81 18.23
C LEU A 163 -13.64 -9.78 17.48
N GLY A 164 -13.60 -9.43 16.20
CA GLY A 164 -14.79 -9.31 15.35
C GLY A 164 -14.89 -7.94 14.71
N ASN A 165 -16.01 -7.68 14.03
CA ASN A 165 -16.07 -6.54 13.11
C ASN A 165 -15.98 -5.17 13.79
N THR A 166 -15.06 -4.33 13.29
CA THR A 166 -14.97 -2.91 13.63
C THR A 166 -16.34 -2.25 13.55
N ARG A 167 -16.74 -1.56 14.61
CA ARG A 167 -18.06 -0.92 14.72
C ARG A 167 -18.07 0.18 15.77
N PHE A 168 -18.93 1.17 15.58
CA PHE A 168 -19.13 2.20 16.59
C PHE A 168 -19.97 1.67 17.76
N SER A 169 -19.59 2.02 18.99
CA SER A 169 -20.34 1.71 20.20
C SER A 169 -20.99 2.97 20.76
N TRP A 170 -22.28 3.15 20.45
CA TRP A 170 -23.07 4.30 20.92
C TRP A 170 -23.09 4.45 22.45
N LYS A 171 -23.02 3.33 23.19
CA LYS A 171 -22.97 3.35 24.66
C LYS A 171 -21.68 3.97 25.21
N LYS A 172 -20.56 3.78 24.51
CA LYS A 172 -19.23 4.26 24.93
C LYS A 172 -18.78 5.51 24.17
N GLY A 173 -19.44 5.85 23.06
CA GLY A 173 -19.04 6.96 22.19
C GLY A 173 -17.73 6.73 21.44
N VAL A 174 -17.31 5.47 21.25
CA VAL A 174 -16.00 5.11 20.67
C VAL A 174 -16.14 4.03 19.60
N TRP A 175 -15.17 3.96 18.69
CA TRP A 175 -15.01 2.84 17.78
C TRP A 175 -14.44 1.62 18.50
N LEU A 176 -15.04 0.45 18.27
CA LEU A 176 -14.47 -0.83 18.65
C LEU A 176 -13.70 -1.37 17.45
N THR A 177 -12.43 -1.65 17.61
CA THR A 177 -11.50 -1.92 16.50
C THR A 177 -11.16 -3.40 16.42
N ASP A 178 -11.30 -3.98 15.22
CA ASP A 178 -10.99 -5.39 14.96
C ASP A 178 -9.48 -5.65 15.02
N LEU A 179 -9.02 -6.28 16.10
CA LEU A 179 -7.59 -6.57 16.30
C LEU A 179 -7.02 -7.45 15.20
N VAL A 180 -7.79 -8.43 14.70
CA VAL A 180 -7.29 -9.38 13.67
C VAL A 180 -7.00 -8.63 12.37
N HIS A 181 -7.90 -7.71 12.02
CA HIS A 181 -7.78 -6.91 10.80
C HIS A 181 -6.55 -6.00 10.84
N VAL A 182 -6.40 -5.21 11.91
CA VAL A 182 -5.25 -4.30 12.04
C VAL A 182 -3.95 -5.10 12.16
N ALA A 183 -3.92 -6.15 12.99
CA ALA A 183 -2.73 -6.99 13.12
C ALA A 183 -2.33 -7.64 11.80
N ALA A 184 -3.28 -8.10 10.98
CA ALA A 184 -2.95 -8.65 9.67
C ALA A 184 -2.32 -7.60 8.75
N HIS A 185 -2.76 -6.33 8.81
CA HIS A 185 -2.15 -5.23 8.06
C HIS A 185 -0.70 -5.00 8.52
N GLU A 186 -0.50 -4.81 9.83
CA GLU A 186 0.82 -4.54 10.39
C GLU A 186 1.81 -5.70 10.21
N ILE A 187 1.34 -6.94 10.29
CA ILE A 187 2.18 -8.10 9.98
C ILE A 187 2.63 -8.06 8.51
N GLY A 188 1.81 -7.55 7.58
CA GLY A 188 2.23 -7.35 6.19
C GLY A 188 3.43 -6.41 6.08
N HIS A 189 3.44 -5.31 6.84
CA HIS A 189 4.60 -4.42 6.97
C HIS A 189 5.79 -5.13 7.61
N ALA A 190 5.59 -5.85 8.72
CA ALA A 190 6.66 -6.62 9.37
C ALA A 190 7.21 -7.78 8.49
N LEU A 191 6.53 -8.12 7.39
CA LEU A 191 7.00 -9.03 6.35
C LEU A 191 7.61 -8.31 5.13
N GLY A 192 7.67 -6.98 5.10
CA GLY A 192 8.30 -6.21 4.01
C GLY A 192 7.35 -5.67 2.93
N LEU A 193 6.03 -5.78 3.12
CA LEU A 193 5.05 -5.20 2.20
C LEU A 193 4.77 -3.75 2.57
N MET A 194 4.74 -2.83 1.60
CA MET A 194 4.23 -1.47 1.82
C MET A 194 2.73 -1.41 1.52
N HIS A 195 2.14 -0.22 1.70
CA HIS A 195 0.75 -0.02 1.34
C HIS A 195 0.48 -0.32 -0.15
N SER A 196 -0.65 -0.97 -0.39
CA SER A 196 -1.19 -1.22 -1.72
C SER A 196 -2.01 -0.02 -2.22
N LEU A 197 -1.91 0.27 -3.52
CA LEU A 197 -2.78 1.21 -4.22
C LEU A 197 -4.13 0.60 -4.60
N ASN A 198 -4.34 -0.70 -4.38
CA ASN A 198 -5.61 -1.35 -4.63
C ASN A 198 -6.58 -1.03 -3.47
N PRO A 199 -7.69 -0.31 -3.69
CA PRO A 199 -8.62 0.03 -2.60
C PRO A 199 -9.36 -1.18 -2.00
N ASN A 200 -9.20 -2.36 -2.60
CA ASN A 200 -9.72 -3.62 -2.07
C ASN A 200 -8.66 -4.49 -1.37
N ALA A 201 -7.43 -4.00 -1.26
CA ALA A 201 -6.35 -4.68 -0.55
C ALA A 201 -6.47 -4.48 0.96
N LEU A 202 -6.08 -5.50 1.71
CA LEU A 202 -5.88 -5.43 3.15
C LEU A 202 -4.71 -4.50 3.50
N MET A 203 -3.66 -4.46 2.67
CA MET A 203 -2.54 -3.51 2.79
C MET A 203 -2.88 -2.11 2.27
N HIS A 204 -4.13 -1.80 1.94
CA HIS A 204 -4.50 -0.42 1.59
C HIS A 204 -4.51 0.47 2.83
N ILE A 205 -4.06 1.72 2.72
CA ILE A 205 -3.99 2.66 3.87
C ILE A 205 -5.34 2.87 4.58
N ASN A 206 -6.45 2.78 3.83
CA ASN A 206 -7.81 2.89 4.37
C ASN A 206 -8.51 1.53 4.54
N ALA A 207 -7.80 0.41 4.58
CA ALA A 207 -8.39 -0.94 4.63
C ALA A 207 -9.28 -1.13 5.85
N THR A 208 -8.87 -0.63 7.01
CA THR A 208 -9.60 -0.68 8.29
C THR A 208 -10.94 0.02 8.19
N LEU A 209 -10.96 1.25 7.66
CA LEU A 209 -12.17 2.05 7.43
C LEU A 209 -13.10 1.43 6.38
N THR A 210 -12.53 0.85 5.32
CA THR A 210 -13.30 0.25 4.21
C THR A 210 -13.63 -1.23 4.40
N GLY A 211 -13.25 -1.81 5.54
CA GLY A 211 -13.55 -3.19 5.93
C GLY A 211 -12.88 -4.26 5.07
N LYS A 212 -11.69 -4.01 4.50
CA LYS A 212 -10.98 -4.95 3.60
C LYS A 212 -10.12 -5.94 4.38
N LYS A 213 -10.78 -6.97 4.91
CA LYS A 213 -10.20 -7.90 5.91
C LYS A 213 -9.48 -9.12 5.36
N THR A 214 -9.56 -9.36 4.06
CA THR A 214 -9.00 -10.56 3.44
C THR A 214 -7.76 -10.20 2.66
N ILE A 215 -6.71 -11.02 2.75
CA ILE A 215 -5.53 -10.90 1.90
C ILE A 215 -5.98 -10.94 0.44
N SER A 216 -5.72 -9.86 -0.30
CA SER A 216 -6.09 -9.77 -1.70
C SER A 216 -4.99 -10.39 -2.56
N GLN A 217 -5.28 -10.55 -3.85
CA GLN A 217 -4.31 -11.08 -4.79
C GLN A 217 -3.06 -10.19 -4.91
N ASP A 218 -3.20 -8.89 -4.64
CA ASP A 218 -2.10 -7.94 -4.71
C ASP A 218 -1.01 -8.21 -3.65
N GLU A 219 -1.42 -8.51 -2.42
CA GLU A 219 -0.52 -8.92 -1.34
C GLU A 219 0.12 -10.28 -1.61
N VAL A 220 -0.63 -11.23 -2.17
CA VAL A 220 -0.09 -12.55 -2.54
C VAL A 220 1.04 -12.39 -3.57
N TRP A 221 0.86 -11.50 -4.55
CA TRP A 221 1.93 -11.20 -5.49
C TRP A 221 3.12 -10.49 -4.85
N GLY A 222 2.86 -9.51 -3.97
CA GLY A 222 3.91 -8.82 -3.23
C GLY A 222 4.78 -9.79 -2.41
N ILE A 223 4.15 -10.68 -1.64
CA ILE A 223 4.86 -11.64 -0.78
C ILE A 223 5.61 -12.68 -1.61
N HIS A 224 5.02 -13.20 -2.70
CA HIS A 224 5.69 -14.15 -3.61
C HIS A 224 6.84 -13.51 -4.36
N ARG A 225 6.80 -12.21 -4.62
CA ARG A 225 7.89 -11.48 -5.25
C ARG A 225 9.08 -11.28 -4.29
N LEU A 226 8.82 -11.12 -3.00
CA LEU A 226 9.85 -10.97 -1.96
C LEU A 226 10.49 -12.31 -1.58
N TYR A 227 9.67 -13.34 -1.39
CA TYR A 227 10.06 -14.58 -0.71
C TYR A 227 9.97 -15.83 -1.59
N GLY A 228 9.49 -15.67 -2.83
CA GLY A 228 9.14 -16.79 -3.67
C GLY A 228 7.82 -17.43 -3.23
N CYS A 229 7.47 -18.49 -3.95
CA CYS A 229 6.25 -19.25 -3.77
C CYS A 229 6.61 -20.71 -3.51
N LYS A 230 5.81 -21.40 -2.70
CA LYS A 230 6.04 -22.81 -2.36
C LYS A 230 4.76 -23.62 -2.52
N ASP A 231 4.95 -24.89 -2.85
CA ASP A 231 3.89 -25.88 -2.76
C ASP A 231 3.60 -26.23 -1.31
N ARG A 232 2.32 -26.38 -0.99
CA ARG A 232 1.85 -26.75 0.35
C ARG A 232 1.85 -28.25 0.57
N LEU A 233 1.75 -29.04 -0.51
CA LEU A 233 1.64 -30.49 -0.42
C LEU A 233 2.84 -31.17 -1.08
N PHE A 234 3.42 -32.14 -0.38
CA PHE A 234 4.52 -32.93 -0.92
C PHE A 234 4.15 -33.71 -2.20
N MET A 235 2.86 -34.03 -2.39
CA MET A 235 2.36 -34.74 -3.57
C MET A 235 2.28 -33.89 -4.85
N CYS A 236 2.54 -32.59 -4.78
CA CYS A 236 2.38 -31.68 -5.92
C CYS A 236 3.11 -32.12 -7.20
N PRO A 237 4.37 -32.61 -7.16
CA PRO A 237 5.05 -33.15 -8.34
C PRO A 237 4.30 -34.34 -8.96
N SER A 238 3.82 -35.29 -8.14
CA SER A 238 3.06 -36.46 -8.62
C SER A 238 1.73 -36.06 -9.25
N TRP A 239 1.03 -35.10 -8.65
CA TRP A 239 -0.23 -34.59 -9.21
C TRP A 239 -0.02 -33.82 -10.52
N ALA A 240 1.04 -33.03 -10.61
CA ALA A 240 1.39 -32.34 -11.84
C ALA A 240 1.71 -33.31 -12.98
N GLN A 241 2.48 -34.38 -12.72
CA GLN A 241 2.73 -35.45 -13.68
C GLN A 241 1.45 -36.14 -14.16
N LYS A 242 0.43 -36.25 -13.30
CA LYS A 242 -0.91 -36.77 -13.65
C LYS A 242 -1.78 -35.74 -14.42
N GLY A 243 -1.23 -34.59 -14.77
CA GLY A 243 -1.91 -33.51 -15.50
C GLY A 243 -2.89 -32.70 -14.64
N PHE A 244 -2.75 -32.70 -13.31
CA PHE A 244 -3.70 -32.01 -12.44
C PHE A 244 -3.58 -30.49 -12.53
N CYS A 245 -2.45 -29.96 -13.01
CA CYS A 245 -2.28 -28.52 -13.24
C CYS A 245 -3.40 -27.97 -14.14
N GLU A 246 -3.75 -28.71 -15.21
CA GLU A 246 -4.84 -28.31 -16.11
C GLU A 246 -6.20 -28.83 -15.61
N LYS A 247 -6.30 -30.15 -15.34
CA LYS A 247 -7.58 -30.81 -15.01
C LYS A 247 -8.17 -30.36 -13.68
N ARG A 248 -7.33 -29.99 -12.71
CA ARG A 248 -7.71 -29.59 -11.34
C ARG A 248 -7.06 -28.26 -10.95
N ARG A 249 -7.05 -27.31 -11.90
CA ARG A 249 -6.42 -25.99 -11.76
C ARG A 249 -6.74 -25.27 -10.44
N LYS A 250 -8.00 -25.24 -9.98
CA LYS A 250 -8.36 -24.58 -8.69
C LYS A 250 -7.67 -25.23 -7.48
N LEU A 251 -7.62 -26.55 -7.44
CA LEU A 251 -6.98 -27.32 -6.37
C LEU A 251 -5.46 -27.11 -6.42
N MET A 252 -4.88 -27.22 -7.61
CA MET A 252 -3.45 -27.02 -7.80
C MET A 252 -3.03 -25.56 -7.53
N LYS A 253 -3.83 -24.55 -7.89
CA LYS A 253 -3.57 -23.15 -7.50
C LYS A 253 -3.52 -22.95 -5.99
N LYS A 254 -4.39 -23.65 -5.25
CA LYS A 254 -4.46 -23.53 -3.79
C LYS A 254 -3.31 -24.25 -3.08
N HIS A 255 -2.93 -25.43 -3.58
CA HIS A 255 -2.02 -26.33 -2.86
C HIS A 255 -0.66 -26.54 -3.51
N CYS A 256 -0.59 -26.36 -4.82
CA CYS A 256 0.59 -26.63 -5.66
C CYS A 256 0.92 -25.47 -6.61
N PRO A 257 0.93 -24.20 -6.15
CA PRO A 257 1.11 -23.07 -7.04
C PRO A 257 2.51 -23.02 -7.66
N SER A 258 3.54 -23.56 -7.00
CA SER A 258 4.92 -23.55 -7.50
C SER A 258 5.15 -24.63 -8.55
N THR A 259 4.73 -25.87 -8.29
CA THR A 259 4.91 -26.97 -9.27
C THR A 259 4.19 -26.69 -10.59
N CYS A 260 3.01 -26.07 -10.54
CA CYS A 260 2.22 -25.76 -11.74
C CYS A 260 2.45 -24.35 -12.31
N ASP A 261 3.49 -23.64 -11.83
CA ASP A 261 3.83 -22.28 -12.27
C ASP A 261 2.67 -21.26 -12.20
N PHE A 262 1.82 -21.40 -11.17
CA PHE A 262 0.71 -20.48 -10.93
C PHE A 262 1.08 -19.26 -10.09
N CYS A 263 2.24 -19.26 -9.44
CA CYS A 263 2.67 -18.21 -8.52
C CYS A 263 2.72 -16.81 -9.18
N TYR A 264 3.03 -16.78 -10.48
CA TYR A 264 3.20 -15.55 -11.26
C TYR A 264 2.22 -15.43 -12.42
N GLU A 265 1.13 -16.21 -12.41
CA GLU A 265 0.12 -16.18 -13.46
C GLU A 265 -0.69 -14.88 -13.36
N PHE A 266 -0.07 -13.79 -13.84
CA PHE A 266 -0.64 -12.46 -13.97
C PHE A 266 -1.47 -12.38 -15.25
N PRO A 267 -2.58 -11.61 -15.26
CA PRO A 267 -3.30 -11.30 -16.49
C PRO A 267 -2.59 -10.26 -17.40
N PHE A 268 -1.31 -9.93 -17.19
CA PHE A 268 -0.59 -8.99 -18.05
C PHE A 268 0.85 -9.44 -18.34
N PRO A 269 1.33 -9.26 -19.58
CA PRO A 269 2.73 -9.47 -19.92
C PRO A 269 3.61 -8.46 -19.17
N THR A 270 4.64 -8.97 -18.50
CA THR A 270 5.72 -8.20 -17.90
C THR A 270 6.44 -7.43 -19.00
N VAL A 271 6.18 -6.13 -19.11
CA VAL A 271 6.94 -5.24 -19.99
C VAL A 271 8.38 -5.14 -19.45
N PRO A 272 9.41 -5.25 -20.30
CA PRO A 272 10.80 -5.04 -19.90
C PRO A 272 10.97 -3.69 -19.18
N PRO A 273 11.80 -3.60 -18.14
CA PRO A 273 12.03 -2.35 -17.43
C PRO A 273 12.53 -1.27 -18.39
N THR A 274 11.72 -0.25 -18.69
CA THR A 274 12.09 0.89 -19.54
C THR A 274 13.40 1.51 -19.05
N LEU A 275 14.39 1.71 -19.92
CA LEU A 275 15.68 2.28 -19.54
C LEU A 275 15.48 3.59 -18.72
N PRO A 276 16.29 3.81 -17.66
CA PRO A 276 16.20 5.04 -16.89
C PRO A 276 16.40 6.25 -17.82
N PRO A 277 15.70 7.38 -17.58
CA PRO A 277 15.81 8.54 -18.45
C PRO A 277 17.27 9.00 -18.57
N PRO A 278 17.72 9.45 -19.76
CA PRO A 278 19.13 9.76 -20.03
C PRO A 278 19.74 10.86 -19.13
N ARG A 279 18.92 11.61 -18.39
CA ARG A 279 19.34 12.72 -17.51
C ARG A 279 18.95 12.48 -16.06
N THR A 280 19.35 11.35 -15.50
CA THR A 280 19.15 11.03 -14.08
C THR A 280 20.27 11.65 -13.24
N LYS A 281 19.95 12.53 -12.29
CA LYS A 281 20.92 13.13 -11.37
C LYS A 281 21.12 12.24 -10.14
N THR A 282 22.34 11.79 -9.89
CA THR A 282 22.65 11.01 -8.67
C THR A 282 22.95 11.94 -7.49
N LYS A 283 22.36 11.66 -6.33
CA LYS A 283 22.63 12.33 -5.06
C LYS A 283 22.97 11.28 -4.01
N THR A 284 24.14 11.40 -3.40
CA THR A 284 24.52 10.64 -2.22
C THR A 284 24.17 11.44 -0.98
N VAL A 285 23.42 10.84 -0.05
CA VAL A 285 22.84 11.53 1.11
C VAL A 285 23.05 10.70 2.37
N SER A 286 23.43 11.35 3.48
CA SER A 286 23.48 10.69 4.79
C SER A 286 22.07 10.26 5.25
N GLU A 287 22.01 9.14 5.96
CA GLU A 287 20.77 8.64 6.57
C GLU A 287 20.12 9.69 7.50
N GLY A 288 18.78 9.70 7.56
CA GLY A 288 17.96 10.64 8.33
C GLY A 288 17.75 12.02 7.71
N ARG A 289 18.46 12.38 6.62
CA ARG A 289 18.33 13.73 6.02
C ARG A 289 17.09 13.86 5.14
N ASN A 290 16.36 14.96 5.32
CA ASN A 290 15.26 15.32 4.41
C ASN A 290 15.81 15.79 3.05
N VAL A 291 15.30 15.22 1.95
CA VAL A 291 15.64 15.55 0.58
C VAL A 291 14.38 15.96 -0.18
N THR A 292 14.35 17.21 -0.65
CA THR A 292 13.25 17.72 -1.47
C THR A 292 13.63 17.75 -2.96
N PHE A 293 12.75 17.19 -3.79
CA PHE A 293 12.76 17.28 -5.23
C PHE A 293 11.68 18.23 -5.69
N ARG A 294 12.05 19.19 -6.54
CA ARG A 294 11.09 20.10 -7.16
C ARG A 294 10.93 19.72 -8.62
N CYS A 295 9.70 19.66 -9.07
CA CYS A 295 9.39 19.35 -10.46
C CYS A 295 8.65 20.50 -11.11
N GLY A 296 9.04 20.83 -12.34
CA GLY A 296 8.25 21.74 -13.15
C GLY A 296 8.38 23.23 -12.82
N GLN A 297 9.28 23.68 -11.95
CA GLN A 297 9.47 25.12 -11.65
C GLN A 297 9.66 26.01 -12.90
N LYS A 298 10.23 25.49 -13.99
CA LYS A 298 10.37 26.21 -15.29
C LYS A 298 9.14 26.12 -16.21
N ILE A 299 8.10 25.38 -15.81
CA ILE A 299 6.94 24.98 -16.61
C ILE A 299 5.63 25.12 -15.81
N ILE A 300 5.65 25.62 -14.56
CA ILE A 300 4.47 25.85 -13.70
C ILE A 300 3.36 26.62 -14.45
N HIS A 301 3.74 27.57 -15.32
CA HIS A 301 2.80 28.34 -16.13
C HIS A 301 2.08 27.54 -17.23
N LYS A 302 2.60 26.36 -17.61
CA LYS A 302 1.95 25.45 -18.58
C LYS A 302 1.12 24.42 -17.82
N LYS A 303 -0.13 24.77 -17.48
CA LYS A 303 -1.22 23.94 -16.92
C LYS A 303 -1.09 22.43 -17.23
N GLY A 304 -0.27 21.71 -16.46
CA GLY A 304 0.06 20.29 -16.67
C GLY A 304 0.12 19.59 -15.31
N LYS A 305 -0.40 18.37 -15.24
CA LYS A 305 -0.47 17.59 -14.00
C LYS A 305 0.86 16.87 -13.76
N VAL A 306 1.35 16.97 -12.53
CA VAL A 306 2.59 16.35 -12.08
C VAL A 306 2.32 14.92 -11.60
N TYR A 307 3.20 14.00 -11.98
CA TYR A 307 3.16 12.61 -11.58
C TYR A 307 4.53 12.19 -11.08
N TRP A 308 4.60 11.69 -9.84
CA TRP A 308 5.82 11.23 -9.21
C TRP A 308 5.93 9.71 -9.29
N TYR A 309 7.11 9.21 -9.59
CA TYR A 309 7.41 7.78 -9.66
C TYR A 309 8.64 7.47 -8.81
N LYS A 310 8.66 6.30 -8.19
CA LYS A 310 9.84 5.70 -7.57
C LYS A 310 10.10 4.35 -8.23
N ASP A 311 11.31 4.16 -8.75
CA ASP A 311 11.74 2.94 -9.43
C ASP A 311 10.75 2.45 -10.51
N LYS A 312 10.15 3.43 -11.23
CA LYS A 312 9.14 3.29 -12.31
C LYS A 312 7.72 2.97 -11.84
N GLU A 313 7.47 2.96 -10.55
CA GLU A 313 6.14 2.78 -9.96
C GLU A 313 5.57 4.15 -9.55
N LEU A 314 4.29 4.42 -9.83
CA LEU A 314 3.70 5.73 -9.51
C LEU A 314 3.50 5.86 -7.99
N LEU A 315 3.93 7.00 -7.45
CA LEU A 315 3.60 7.46 -6.12
C LEU A 315 2.29 8.26 -6.18
N GLU A 316 1.23 7.73 -5.58
CA GLU A 316 -0.10 8.36 -5.52
C GLU A 316 -0.40 9.02 -4.16
N TYR A 317 0.35 8.65 -3.11
CA TYR A 317 0.10 9.07 -1.73
C TYR A 317 1.39 9.44 -0.98
N SER A 318 1.24 10.34 0.00
CA SER A 318 2.28 10.61 1.00
C SER A 318 2.35 9.47 2.02
N TYR A 319 3.55 9.17 2.49
CA TYR A 319 3.82 8.25 3.60
C TYR A 319 4.30 9.07 4.80
N PRO A 320 3.48 9.28 5.84
CA PRO A 320 3.87 10.02 7.04
C PRO A 320 5.22 9.53 7.59
N GLY A 321 6.10 10.46 7.98
CA GLY A 321 7.45 10.15 8.47
C GLY A 321 8.50 9.77 7.41
N TYR A 322 8.11 9.45 6.17
CA TYR A 322 9.05 8.93 5.16
C TYR A 322 9.04 9.69 3.83
N LEU A 323 7.87 10.10 3.35
CA LEU A 323 7.68 10.68 2.03
C LEU A 323 6.46 11.63 2.01
N SER A 324 6.65 12.85 1.54
CA SER A 324 5.59 13.84 1.36
C SER A 324 5.47 14.20 -0.12
N LEU A 325 4.26 14.05 -0.69
CA LEU A 325 3.92 14.47 -2.04
C LEU A 325 3.09 15.75 -2.00
N ASN A 326 3.54 16.76 -2.75
CA ASN A 326 2.78 17.97 -3.08
C ASN A 326 2.67 18.14 -4.60
N GLU A 327 1.90 19.13 -5.05
CA GLU A 327 1.66 19.34 -6.48
C GLU A 327 2.94 19.66 -7.27
N ASP A 328 3.88 20.42 -6.69
CA ASP A 328 5.08 20.91 -7.37
C ASP A 328 6.40 20.33 -6.80
N HIS A 329 6.35 19.69 -5.64
CA HIS A 329 7.53 19.12 -4.98
C HIS A 329 7.20 17.84 -4.20
N MET A 330 8.24 17.04 -3.98
CA MET A 330 8.20 15.84 -3.15
C MET A 330 9.37 15.88 -2.19
N SER A 331 9.16 15.49 -0.94
CA SER A 331 10.21 15.36 0.08
C SER A 331 10.31 13.91 0.56
N ILE A 332 11.51 13.43 0.83
CA ILE A 332 11.77 12.11 1.41
C ILE A 332 12.73 12.24 2.58
N ILE A 333 12.65 11.36 3.57
CA ILE A 333 13.74 11.17 4.54
C ILE A 333 14.69 10.12 3.99
N ALA A 334 15.95 10.47 3.76
CA ALA A 334 16.96 9.55 3.24
C ALA A 334 17.18 8.40 4.23
N ASN A 335 16.83 7.19 3.83
CA ASN A 335 17.04 5.95 4.56
C ASN A 335 17.06 4.79 3.56
N ALA A 336 17.26 3.56 4.03
CA ALA A 336 17.35 2.39 3.14
C ALA A 336 16.10 2.20 2.27
N ILE A 337 14.92 2.60 2.78
CA ILE A 337 13.64 2.57 2.08
C ILE A 337 13.67 3.63 0.95
N ASN A 338 14.02 4.87 1.26
CA ASN A 338 13.98 5.95 0.29
C ASN A 338 15.19 6.00 -0.65
N GLU A 339 16.07 5.00 -0.62
CA GLU A 339 17.05 4.80 -1.68
C GLU A 339 16.36 4.35 -2.99
N GLY A 340 16.81 4.86 -4.13
CA GLY A 340 16.23 4.49 -5.42
C GLY A 340 16.16 5.63 -6.43
N THR A 341 15.49 5.39 -7.56
CA THR A 341 15.35 6.36 -8.65
C THR A 341 13.97 6.99 -8.64
N TYR A 342 13.90 8.28 -8.32
CA TYR A 342 12.69 9.08 -8.35
C TYR A 342 12.57 9.79 -9.69
N THR A 343 11.41 9.69 -10.33
CA THR A 343 11.13 10.33 -11.61
C THR A 343 9.88 11.18 -11.50
N CYS A 344 9.98 12.46 -11.83
CA CYS A 344 8.82 13.29 -12.05
C CYS A 344 8.49 13.37 -13.55
N ILE A 345 7.22 13.21 -13.89
CA ILE A 345 6.69 13.43 -15.24
C ILE A 345 5.58 14.47 -15.18
N VAL A 346 5.71 15.56 -15.93
CA VAL A 346 4.62 16.55 -16.10
C VAL A 346 3.89 16.21 -17.40
N LYS A 347 2.58 15.96 -17.33
CA LYS A 347 1.75 15.65 -18.49
C LYS A 347 0.65 16.68 -18.70
N LYS A 348 0.31 16.94 -19.96
CA LYS A 348 -0.90 17.65 -20.34
C LYS A 348 -1.67 16.78 -21.33
N LYS A 349 -2.83 16.26 -20.92
CA LYS A 349 -3.50 15.13 -21.59
C LYS A 349 -2.52 13.96 -21.71
N GLU A 350 -2.42 13.32 -22.87
CA GLU A 350 -1.49 12.20 -23.12
C GLU A 350 -0.05 12.64 -23.44
N ARG A 351 0.21 13.94 -23.59
CA ARG A 351 1.53 14.45 -23.96
C ARG A 351 2.41 14.68 -22.72
N ILE A 352 3.58 14.04 -22.71
CA ILE A 352 4.64 14.31 -21.73
C ILE A 352 5.29 15.65 -22.08
N LEU A 353 5.24 16.61 -21.15
CA LEU A 353 5.86 17.93 -21.30
C LEU A 353 7.31 17.90 -20.85
N THR A 354 7.61 17.25 -19.73
CA THR A 354 8.96 17.11 -19.22
C THR A 354 9.08 15.89 -18.32
N THR A 355 10.32 15.41 -18.16
CA THR A 355 10.68 14.31 -17.27
C THR A 355 11.97 14.68 -16.55
N TYR A 356 11.96 14.65 -15.23
CA TYR A 356 13.14 14.83 -14.38
C TYR A 356 13.37 13.56 -13.58
N SER A 357 14.63 13.15 -13.40
CA SER A 357 14.94 11.96 -12.60
C SER A 357 16.11 12.20 -11.67
N TRP A 358 15.99 11.66 -10.47
CA TRP A 358 16.99 11.71 -9.40
C TRP A 358 17.22 10.32 -8.86
N ARG A 359 18.48 9.90 -8.77
CA ARG A 359 18.87 8.66 -8.09
C ARG A 359 19.42 9.02 -6.72
N ILE A 360 18.79 8.52 -5.67
CA ILE A 360 19.24 8.68 -4.30
C ILE A 360 20.05 7.46 -3.91
N ARG A 361 21.20 7.71 -3.28
CA ARG A 361 22.06 6.69 -2.67
C ARG A 361 22.38 7.08 -1.25
N LEU A 362 22.41 6.12 -0.33
CA LEU A 362 22.88 6.39 1.02
C LEU A 362 24.40 6.53 1.04
N LYS A 363 24.90 7.44 1.88
CA LYS A 363 26.31 7.53 2.20
C LYS A 363 26.60 6.48 3.28
N HIS A 364 27.18 5.35 2.87
CA HIS A 364 27.70 4.34 3.79
C HIS A 364 29.02 4.79 4.41
#